data_AF-A0AAV8YD95-F1
#
_entry.id   AF-A0AAV8YD95-F1
#
_cell.length_a   1.000
_cell.length_b   1.000
_cell.length_c   1.000
_cell.angle_alpha   90.00
_cell.angle_beta   90.00
_cell.angle_gamma   90.00
#
_symmetry.space_group_name_H-M   'P 1'
#
loop_
_entity.id
_entity.type
_entity.pdbx_description
1 polymer ?
#
loop_
_entity_poly.entity_id
_entity_poly.type
_entity_poly.pdbx_seq_one_letter_code
_entity_poly.pdbx_strand_id
1 'polypeptide(L)'
;MPARKWCFVPKCKNTTYKTPDKTFITVPRDAKRREKWFAAARRDIKKVSEKSTLYCCEDHFKLEEDMEIYVEYKLSKVSARLKPNVVPHLFACQPDKSSSKKGFVKAVRNDQGKN
;
A
#
# COMPACT_ATOMS: atom_id res chain seq x y z
N MET A 1 14.97 2.56 23.63
CA MET A 1 13.65 2.38 22.97
C MET A 1 13.80 2.66 21.49
N PRO A 2 13.45 1.72 20.58
CA PRO A 2 13.48 1.99 19.15
C PRO A 2 12.50 3.13 18.81
N ALA A 3 12.87 3.98 17.85
CA ALA A 3 12.02 5.07 17.39
C ALA A 3 10.67 4.52 16.90
N ARG A 4 9.56 5.13 17.36
CA ARG A 4 8.20 4.71 16.98
C ARG A 4 7.96 5.08 15.52
N LYS A 5 7.86 4.08 14.64
CA LYS A 5 7.45 4.27 13.24
C LYS A 5 5.96 3.96 13.12
N TRP A 6 5.24 4.78 12.36
CA TRP A 6 3.84 4.56 12.00
C TRP A 6 3.74 4.64 10.48
N CYS A 7 3.00 3.69 9.90
CA CYS A 7 2.57 3.75 8.51
C CYS A 7 1.84 5.06 8.18
N PHE A 8 2.25 5.71 7.10
CA PHE A 8 1.66 6.95 6.61
C PHE A 8 0.33 6.74 5.85
N VAL A 9 0.00 5.51 5.48
CA VAL A 9 -1.23 5.21 4.74
C VAL A 9 -2.45 5.48 5.64
N PRO A 10 -3.40 6.32 5.22
CA PRO A 10 -4.62 6.57 5.97
C PRO A 10 -5.35 5.28 6.33
N LYS A 11 -5.87 5.21 7.57
CA LYS A 11 -6.56 4.06 8.18
C LYS A 11 -5.68 2.84 8.50
N CYS A 12 -4.40 2.84 8.12
CA CYS A 12 -3.47 1.81 8.57
C CYS A 12 -3.07 2.04 10.04
N LYS A 13 -3.22 1.00 10.87
CA LYS A 13 -2.93 1.06 12.32
C LYS A 13 -1.57 0.44 12.69
N ASN A 14 -0.81 -0.03 11.71
CA ASN A 14 0.49 -0.67 11.92
C ASN A 14 1.52 0.33 12.43
N THR A 15 2.18 -0.04 13.52
CA THR A 15 3.30 0.70 14.11
C THR A 15 4.36 -0.29 14.57
N THR A 16 5.60 0.16 14.76
CA THR A 16 6.66 -0.71 15.31
C THR A 16 6.38 -1.21 16.73
N TYR A 17 5.37 -0.67 17.42
CA TYR A 17 4.92 -1.16 18.72
C TYR A 17 3.82 -2.22 18.60
N LYS A 18 2.84 -2.02 17.71
CA LYS A 18 1.72 -2.96 17.52
C LYS A 18 2.09 -4.16 16.64
N THR A 19 3.03 -3.94 15.72
CA THR A 19 3.48 -4.92 14.74
C THR A 19 5.01 -4.86 14.64
N PRO A 20 5.73 -5.29 15.70
CA PRO A 20 7.19 -5.15 15.78
C PRO A 20 7.93 -5.95 14.71
N ASP A 21 7.36 -7.06 14.25
CA ASP A 21 7.97 -7.96 13.26
C ASP A 21 7.81 -7.47 11.81
N LYS A 22 6.98 -6.44 11.59
CA LYS A 22 6.73 -5.92 10.24
C LYS A 22 7.81 -4.96 9.79
N THR A 23 8.15 -5.05 8.52
CA THR A 23 9.05 -4.09 7.89
C THR A 23 8.38 -2.73 7.68
N PHE A 24 9.10 -1.66 7.99
CA PHE A 24 8.70 -0.28 7.70
C PHE A 24 9.70 0.35 6.73
N ILE A 25 9.26 0.56 5.50
CA ILE A 25 10.03 1.16 4.41
C ILE A 25 9.90 2.68 4.50
N THR A 26 11.02 3.39 4.39
CA THR A 26 11.03 4.85 4.41
C THR A 26 10.41 5.41 3.12
N VAL A 27 9.49 6.37 3.25
CA VAL A 27 8.91 7.07 2.10
C VAL A 27 10.02 7.86 1.38
N PRO A 28 10.12 7.79 0.03
CA PRO A 28 11.13 8.51 -0.73
C PRO A 28 11.15 10.03 -0.42
N ARG A 29 12.35 10.61 -0.47
CA ARG A 29 12.55 12.07 -0.36
C ARG A 29 12.48 12.78 -1.70
N ASP A 30 12.70 12.07 -2.80
CA ASP A 30 12.51 12.60 -4.14
C ASP A 30 11.06 13.09 -4.31
N ALA A 31 10.89 14.35 -4.72
CA ALA A 31 9.59 15.01 -4.75
C ALA A 31 8.59 14.28 -5.67
N LYS A 32 9.02 13.89 -6.87
CA LYS A 32 8.16 13.22 -7.87
C LYS A 32 7.72 11.84 -7.37
N ARG A 33 8.64 11.05 -6.82
CA ARG A 33 8.32 9.72 -6.28
C ARG A 33 7.46 9.82 -5.02
N ARG A 34 7.73 10.80 -4.16
CA ARG A 34 6.94 11.07 -2.96
C ARG A 34 5.51 11.46 -3.33
N GLU A 35 5.32 12.33 -4.31
CA GLU A 35 4.00 12.70 -4.82
C GLU A 35 3.21 11.47 -5.29
N LYS A 36 3.82 10.58 -6.08
CA LYS A 36 3.19 9.33 -6.51
C LYS A 36 2.77 8.43 -5.34
N TRP A 37 3.59 8.35 -4.28
CA TRP A 37 3.25 7.59 -3.06
C TRP A 37 2.05 8.17 -2.32
N PHE A 38 1.98 9.50 -2.20
CA PHE A 38 0.87 10.18 -1.56
C PHE A 38 -0.42 10.04 -2.37
N ALA A 39 -0.33 10.17 -3.69
CA ALA A 39 -1.44 9.94 -4.61
C ALA A 39 -1.98 8.50 -4.49
N ALA A 40 -1.10 7.49 -4.51
CA ALA A 40 -1.48 6.08 -4.35
C ALA A 40 -2.18 5.82 -3.02
N ALA A 41 -1.67 6.39 -1.92
CA ALA A 41 -2.24 6.25 -0.58
C ALA A 41 -3.50 7.11 -0.34
N ARG A 42 -3.99 7.85 -1.34
CA ARG A 42 -5.11 8.80 -1.23
C ARG A 42 -4.90 9.80 -0.07
N ARG A 43 -3.65 10.24 0.13
CA ARG A 43 -3.26 11.18 1.19
C ARG A 43 -2.84 12.50 0.58
N ASP A 44 -3.36 13.59 1.11
CA ASP A 44 -2.98 14.94 0.68
C ASP A 44 -1.54 15.26 1.10
N ILE A 45 -0.68 15.50 0.11
CA ILE A 45 0.73 15.84 0.32
C ILE A 45 0.91 17.23 0.92
N LYS A 46 0.00 18.18 0.64
CA LYS A 46 0.08 19.56 1.14
C LYS A 46 -0.08 19.65 2.66
N LYS A 47 -0.68 18.63 3.27
CA LYS A 47 -0.86 18.52 4.73
C LYS A 47 0.36 17.95 5.45
N VAL A 48 1.43 17.64 4.73
CA VAL A 48 2.63 17.03 5.28
C VAL A 48 3.86 17.83 4.87
N SER A 49 4.70 18.18 5.85
CA SER A 49 6.00 18.80 5.57
C SER A 49 6.88 17.91 4.71
N GLU A 50 7.51 18.48 3.69
CA GLU A 50 8.48 17.80 2.81
C GLU A 50 9.68 17.24 3.59
N LYS A 51 10.08 17.93 4.68
CA LYS A 51 11.20 17.54 5.54
C LYS A 51 10.89 16.35 6.45
N SER A 52 9.61 15.97 6.59
CA SER A 52 9.21 14.88 7.47
C SER A 52 9.64 13.51 6.92
N THR A 53 10.23 12.71 7.80
CA THR A 53 10.51 11.29 7.53
C THR A 53 9.25 10.49 7.84
N LEU A 54 8.68 9.87 6.81
CA LEU A 54 7.50 9.01 6.91
C LEU A 54 7.87 7.57 6.57
N TYR A 55 7.01 6.63 6.99
CA TYR A 55 7.20 5.20 6.77
C TYR A 55 5.95 4.56 6.19
N CYS A 56 6.11 3.49 5.42
CA CYS A 56 5.04 2.62 4.93
C CYS A 56 5.34 1.18 5.38
N CYS A 57 4.36 0.46 5.93
CA CYS A 57 4.58 -0.94 6.30
C CYS A 57 4.50 -1.85 5.07
N GLU A 58 5.09 -3.04 5.18
CA GLU A 58 5.15 -4.03 4.11
C GLU A 58 3.80 -4.50 3.57
N ASP A 59 2.72 -4.47 4.36
CA ASP A 59 1.35 -4.85 3.93
C ASP A 59 0.86 -4.09 2.67
N HIS A 60 1.50 -2.98 2.31
CA HIS A 60 1.14 -2.16 1.15
C HIS A 60 1.92 -2.50 -0.14
N PHE A 61 2.76 -3.54 -0.09
CA PHE A 61 3.65 -3.97 -1.16
C PHE A 61 3.61 -5.49 -1.33
N LYS A 62 4.05 -5.96 -2.49
CA LYS A 62 4.43 -7.34 -2.71
C LYS A 62 5.95 -7.43 -2.73
N LEU A 63 6.56 -7.57 -1.55
CA LEU A 63 8.01 -7.40 -1.37
C LEU A 63 8.87 -8.25 -2.34
N GLU A 64 8.42 -9.46 -2.66
CA GLU A 64 9.08 -10.36 -3.61
C GLU A 64 9.18 -9.78 -5.02
N GLU A 65 8.12 -9.09 -5.48
CA GLU A 65 8.03 -8.48 -6.80
C GLU A 65 8.61 -7.05 -6.81
N ASP A 66 8.48 -6.35 -5.69
CA ASP A 66 8.69 -4.90 -5.58
C ASP A 66 10.11 -4.50 -5.17
N MET A 67 10.84 -5.38 -4.47
CA MET A 67 12.21 -5.11 -4.05
C MET A 67 13.21 -5.39 -5.16
N GLU A 68 14.30 -4.61 -5.19
CA GLU A 68 15.43 -4.88 -6.09
C GLU A 68 16.22 -6.11 -5.64
N ILE A 69 16.29 -6.34 -4.33
CA ILE A 69 17.15 -7.38 -3.73
C ILE A 69 16.42 -8.08 -2.58
N TYR A 70 15.32 -8.77 -2.88
CA TYR A 70 14.50 -9.45 -1.86
C TYR A 70 15.28 -10.56 -1.11
N VAL A 71 16.06 -11.37 -1.84
CA VAL A 71 16.81 -12.50 -1.28
C VAL A 71 17.88 -12.03 -0.29
N GLU A 72 18.69 -11.03 -0.67
CA GLU A 72 19.71 -10.47 0.23
C GLU A 72 19.08 -9.69 1.40
N TYR A 73 17.94 -9.03 1.19
CA TYR A 73 17.19 -8.41 2.28
C TYR A 73 16.80 -9.42 3.36
N LYS A 74 16.33 -10.62 2.96
CA LYS A 74 15.97 -11.69 3.89
C LYS A 74 17.18 -12.37 4.55
N LEU A 75 18.31 -12.47 3.86
CA LEU A 75 19.50 -13.18 4.35
C LEU A 75 20.50 -12.29 5.11
N SER A 76 20.63 -11.01 4.74
CA SER A 76 21.80 -10.19 5.09
C SER A 76 21.49 -8.90 5.86
N LYS A 77 20.26 -8.71 6.37
CA LYS A 77 19.83 -7.49 7.11
C LYS A 77 20.14 -6.16 6.38
N VAL A 78 20.30 -6.18 5.06
CA VAL A 78 20.48 -4.95 4.27
C VAL A 78 19.21 -4.10 4.32
N SER A 79 19.33 -2.80 4.04
CA SER A 79 18.15 -1.92 4.04
C SER A 79 17.17 -2.31 2.93
N ALA A 80 15.88 -2.38 3.25
CA ALA A 80 14.80 -2.62 2.28
C ALA A 80 14.80 -1.54 1.17
N ARG A 81 15.16 -1.91 -0.07
CA ARG A 81 15.16 -1.01 -1.24
C ARG A 81 14.15 -1.48 -2.28
N LEU A 82 13.17 -0.62 -2.56
CA LEU A 82 12.15 -0.82 -3.58
C LEU A 82 12.64 -0.32 -4.94
N LYS A 83 12.27 -1.03 -6.01
CA LYS A 83 12.51 -0.64 -7.41
C LYS A 83 12.05 0.82 -7.65
N PRO A 84 12.67 1.56 -8.59
CA PRO A 84 12.53 3.02 -8.66
C PRO A 84 11.09 3.51 -8.88
N ASN A 85 10.28 2.72 -9.59
CA ASN A 85 8.90 3.06 -9.96
C ASN A 85 7.84 2.45 -9.05
N VAL A 86 8.23 1.69 -8.03
CA VAL A 86 7.28 1.08 -7.11
C VAL A 86 6.68 2.11 -6.17
N VAL A 87 5.36 2.03 -6.03
CA VAL A 87 4.53 2.76 -5.07
C VAL A 87 3.71 1.75 -4.26
N PRO A 88 3.22 2.13 -3.06
CA PRO A 88 2.31 1.27 -2.32
C PRO A 88 1.05 1.04 -3.16
N HIS A 89 0.63 -0.21 -3.32
CA HIS A 89 -0.44 -0.57 -4.24
C HIS A 89 -1.48 -1.53 -3.64
N LEU A 90 -1.27 -1.98 -2.40
CA LEU A 90 -2.25 -2.79 -1.65
C LEU A 90 -2.87 -1.95 -0.53
N PHE A 91 -4.21 -1.81 -0.54
CA PHE A 91 -4.93 -0.91 0.37
C PHE A 91 -6.15 -1.54 1.03
N ALA A 92 -6.03 -2.76 1.57
CA ALA A 92 -7.12 -3.43 2.29
C ALA A 92 -7.72 -2.58 3.44
N CYS A 93 -6.95 -1.65 4.02
CA CYS A 93 -7.41 -0.73 5.05
C CYS A 93 -8.25 0.45 4.53
N GLN A 94 -8.32 0.65 3.22
CA GLN A 94 -9.09 1.72 2.58
C GLN A 94 -10.21 1.10 1.74
N PRO A 95 -11.44 0.95 2.29
CA PRO A 95 -12.56 0.51 1.47
C PRO A 95 -12.76 1.51 0.32
N ASP A 96 -12.96 0.98 -0.89
CA ASP A 96 -13.23 1.81 -2.06
C ASP A 96 -14.53 2.60 -1.86
N LYS A 97 -14.53 3.85 -2.33
CA LYS A 97 -15.73 4.70 -2.24
C LYS A 97 -16.83 4.30 -3.23
N SER A 98 -16.66 3.26 -4.05
CA SER A 98 -17.70 2.82 -4.97
C SER A 98 -17.51 1.39 -5.49
N SER A 99 -18.33 0.47 -4.98
CA SER A 99 -18.90 -0.59 -5.81
C SER A 99 -20.40 -0.76 -5.57
N SER A 100 -21.14 0.35 -5.55
CA SER A 100 -22.56 0.29 -5.92
C SER A 100 -22.67 0.13 -7.44
N LYS A 101 -22.25 -1.02 -7.95
CA LYS A 101 -22.79 -1.58 -9.19
C LYS A 101 -23.64 -2.76 -8.77
N LYS A 102 -24.86 -2.49 -8.28
CA LYS A 102 -25.90 -3.52 -8.26
C LYS A 102 -26.06 -3.97 -9.71
N GLY A 103 -25.59 -5.17 -10.01
CA GLY A 103 -25.80 -5.79 -11.30
C GLY A 103 -27.30 -5.87 -11.54
N PHE A 104 -27.80 -5.09 -12.49
CA PHE A 104 -29.11 -5.32 -13.07
C PHE A 104 -28.95 -6.51 -14.02
N VAL A 105 -28.99 -7.73 -13.47
CA VAL A 105 -29.19 -8.92 -14.29
C VAL A 105 -30.64 -8.87 -14.79
N LYS A 106 -30.83 -8.52 -16.07
CA LYS A 106 -32.11 -8.77 -16.75
C LYS A 106 -32.27 -10.29 -16.82
N ALA A 107 -33.19 -10.83 -16.02
CA ALA A 107 -33.69 -12.18 -16.21
C ALA A 107 -34.47 -12.23 -17.52
N VAL A 108 -33.80 -12.60 -18.62
CA VAL A 108 -34.48 -13.05 -19.83
C VAL A 108 -34.94 -14.48 -19.55
N ARG A 109 -36.26 -14.65 -19.36
CA ARG A 109 -36.90 -15.97 -19.39
C ARG A 109 -36.87 -16.45 -20.84
N ASN A 110 -36.13 -17.51 -21.11
CA ASN A 110 -36.27 -18.27 -22.36
C ASN A 110 -37.19 -19.46 -22.06
N ASP A 111 -38.42 -19.38 -22.56
CA ASP A 111 -39.38 -20.48 -22.57
C ASP A 111 -39.18 -21.25 -23.88
N GLN A 112 -38.53 -22.41 -23.81
CA GLN A 112 -38.58 -23.42 -24.86
C GLN A 112 -38.41 -24.82 -24.25
N GLY A 113 -39.41 -25.68 -24.49
CA GLY A 113 -39.20 -27.10 -24.69
C GLY A 113 -39.64 -28.01 -23.54
N LYS A 114 -40.91 -28.44 -23.58
CA LYS A 114 -41.23 -29.85 -23.34
C LYS A 114 -42.23 -30.34 -24.39
N ASN A 115 -41.74 -31.36 -25.09
CA ASN A 115 -42.40 -32.28 -26.01
C ASN A 115 -43.66 -32.91 -25.42
#